data_AF-B1V723-F1
#
_entry.id   AF-B1V723-F1
#
_cell.length_a   1.000
_cell.length_b   1.000
_cell.length_c   1.000
_cell.angle_alpha   90.00
_cell.angle_beta   90.00
_cell.angle_gamma   90.00
#
_symmetry.space_group_name_H-M   'P 1'
#
loop_
_entity.id
_entity.type
_entity.pdbx_description
1 polymer ?
#
loop_
_entity_poly.entity_id
_entity_poly.type
_entity_poly.pdbx_seq_one_letter_code
_entity_poly.pdbx_strand_id
1 'polypeptide(L)'
;MSSPGIVYKLRFITAQEGYNFESYIDYMNRDKATKKYHDNDYASFNDYMGNAKKKGSLFTRDKDELNEKEIESLKNAFTIAQNRGSNLWQDVFSFNNDWLEEQGIYNSKTKVLDEERIHKAIRATMSTLERKCGYKDLVWSASLHYNTKHIHVHVATVQLNPDERGKREYKVLRAMKSSFANSLSDFSKEYKEINDIIRERLVDNRKKYDFKKDKMMKENVKQIIKLLPKDKRQWNYNYNSLQEVKPYLDEITRNFIEDNFKEDYNLLVGKLEEQEIKLKNMYGEKNTSLYKYYKENKIDDLYTRMGNVTLKQIKDYVYENENKKFINYNKEPIVTSRALNEIKKALRKDFDSIKNMNEYEKLQNEIENSRQMDI
;
A
#
# COMPACT_ATOMS: atom_id res chain seq x y z
N MET A 1 5.53 25.94 -18.50
CA MET A 1 4.88 24.65 -18.14
C MET A 1 5.59 23.55 -18.91
N SER A 2 6.19 22.57 -18.23
CA SER A 2 6.74 21.39 -18.91
C SER A 2 5.59 20.51 -19.42
N SER A 3 5.78 19.86 -20.57
CA SER A 3 4.83 18.88 -21.07
C SER A 3 4.83 17.64 -20.16
N PRO A 4 3.67 17.05 -19.84
CA PRO A 4 3.62 15.77 -19.13
C PRO A 4 4.41 14.68 -19.89
N GLY A 5 4.99 13.74 -19.14
CA GLY A 5 5.61 12.54 -19.68
C GLY A 5 4.64 11.66 -20.47
N ILE A 6 3.42 11.49 -19.95
CA ILE A 6 2.36 10.68 -20.59
C ILE A 6 1.11 11.53 -20.80
N VAL A 7 0.60 11.52 -22.03
CA VAL A 7 -0.69 12.10 -22.40
C VAL A 7 -1.64 11.00 -22.84
N TYR A 8 -2.80 10.91 -22.19
CA TYR A 8 -3.87 10.00 -22.60
C TYR A 8 -5.08 10.80 -23.09
N LYS A 9 -5.57 10.46 -24.29
CA LYS A 9 -6.78 11.00 -24.90
C LYS A 9 -7.73 9.87 -25.26
N LEU A 10 -9.02 10.12 -25.09
CA LEU A 10 -10.09 9.22 -25.49
C LEU A 10 -11.08 9.97 -26.36
N ARG A 11 -11.43 9.36 -27.49
CA ARG A 11 -12.61 9.69 -28.29
C ARG A 11 -13.46 8.42 -28.43
N PHE A 12 -14.77 8.56 -28.61
CA PHE A 12 -15.60 7.48 -29.10
C PHE A 12 -16.40 7.93 -30.32
N ILE A 13 -16.79 6.96 -31.15
CA ILE A 13 -17.61 7.14 -32.35
C ILE A 13 -18.77 6.15 -32.22
N THR A 14 -19.99 6.63 -32.41
CA THR A 14 -21.20 5.79 -32.41
C THR A 14 -21.38 5.08 -33.74
N ALA A 15 -22.12 3.97 -33.77
CA ALA A 15 -22.33 3.20 -34.99
C ALA A 15 -23.05 4.00 -36.10
N GLN A 16 -23.81 5.02 -35.73
CA GLN A 16 -24.63 5.85 -36.63
C GLN A 16 -23.87 7.03 -37.25
N GLU A 17 -22.63 7.32 -36.83
CA GLU A 17 -21.84 8.48 -37.29
C GLU A 17 -21.25 8.33 -38.72
N GLY A 18 -21.77 7.39 -39.53
CA GLY A 18 -21.40 7.24 -40.95
C GLY A 18 -19.95 6.80 -41.20
N TYR A 19 -19.28 6.26 -40.19
CA TYR A 19 -17.87 5.86 -40.23
C TYR A 19 -17.75 4.33 -40.14
N ASN A 20 -17.02 3.68 -41.06
CA ASN A 20 -16.82 2.23 -41.00
C ASN A 20 -15.71 1.90 -39.99
N PHE A 21 -16.01 1.09 -38.97
CA PHE A 21 -15.07 0.79 -37.89
C PHE A 21 -13.80 0.08 -38.38
N GLU A 22 -13.89 -0.76 -39.41
CA GLU A 22 -12.73 -1.45 -39.99
C GLU A 22 -11.72 -0.48 -40.61
N SER A 23 -12.19 0.67 -41.12
CA SER A 23 -11.31 1.69 -41.71
C SER A 23 -10.36 2.30 -40.68
N TYR A 24 -10.73 2.28 -39.39
CA TYR A 24 -9.84 2.69 -38.32
C TYR A 24 -8.71 1.66 -38.06
N ILE A 25 -9.00 0.38 -38.25
CA ILE A 25 -7.99 -0.69 -38.18
C ILE A 25 -6.97 -0.50 -39.31
N ASP A 26 -7.43 -0.16 -40.52
CA ASP A 26 -6.55 0.16 -41.65
C ASP A 26 -5.69 1.39 -41.39
N TYR A 27 -6.28 2.45 -40.84
CA TYR A 27 -5.54 3.65 -40.43
C TYR A 27 -4.43 3.31 -39.42
N MET A 28 -4.74 2.47 -38.43
CA MET A 28 -3.76 2.07 -37.41
C MET A 28 -2.65 1.21 -37.99
N ASN A 29 -2.94 0.34 -38.95
CA ASN A 29 -1.97 -0.60 -39.50
C ASN A 29 -1.10 -0.03 -40.65
N ARG A 30 -1.19 1.27 -40.96
CA ARG A 30 -0.47 1.86 -42.10
C ARG A 30 1.05 1.84 -41.92
N ASP A 31 1.77 1.28 -42.90
CA ASP A 31 3.24 1.15 -42.89
C ASP A 31 3.96 2.50 -42.66
N LYS A 32 3.45 3.59 -43.25
CA LYS A 32 4.05 4.93 -43.09
C LYS A 32 4.06 5.44 -41.64
N ALA A 33 3.25 4.85 -40.76
CA ALA A 33 3.19 5.23 -39.36
C ALA A 33 4.02 4.36 -38.44
N THR A 34 4.29 3.13 -38.86
CA THR A 34 4.86 2.06 -38.04
C THR A 34 6.27 1.69 -38.48
N LYS A 35 6.70 2.13 -39.67
CA LYS A 35 8.09 2.01 -40.13
C LYS A 35 9.06 2.67 -39.14
N LYS A 36 10.01 1.87 -38.68
CA LYS A 36 11.07 2.26 -37.76
C LYS A 36 11.99 3.27 -38.46
N TYR A 37 12.58 4.20 -37.70
CA TYR A 37 13.62 5.12 -38.22
C TYR A 37 14.93 4.41 -38.61
N HIS A 38 14.98 3.08 -38.53
CA HIS A 38 16.08 2.24 -38.98
C HIS A 38 15.74 1.60 -40.32
N ASP A 39 15.94 2.35 -41.39
CA ASP A 39 16.36 1.79 -42.66
C ASP A 39 17.58 2.62 -43.09
N ASN A 40 18.76 2.21 -42.61
CA ASN A 40 19.99 2.53 -43.34
C ASN A 40 19.82 1.91 -44.73
N ASP A 41 20.07 2.73 -45.76
CA ASP A 41 19.88 2.51 -47.22
C ASP A 41 20.51 1.24 -47.84
N TYR A 42 20.95 0.26 -47.06
CA TYR A 42 21.56 -0.98 -47.53
C TYR A 42 20.68 -2.23 -47.41
N ALA A 43 19.68 -2.26 -46.49
CA ALA A 43 18.80 -3.42 -46.32
C ALA A 43 17.57 -3.41 -47.26
N SER A 44 17.17 -2.22 -47.72
CA SER A 44 15.97 -1.98 -48.54
C SER A 44 15.99 -2.68 -49.90
N PHE A 45 17.17 -2.93 -50.49
CA PHE A 45 17.24 -3.56 -51.82
C PHE A 45 16.97 -5.08 -51.81
N ASN A 46 17.32 -5.77 -50.72
CA ASN A 46 17.09 -7.22 -50.60
C ASN A 46 15.68 -7.56 -50.12
N ASP A 47 15.07 -6.74 -49.26
CA ASP A 47 13.68 -6.94 -48.81
C ASP A 47 12.64 -6.61 -49.90
N TYR A 48 13.00 -5.84 -50.92
CA TYR A 48 12.11 -5.51 -52.05
C TYR A 48 11.97 -6.66 -53.08
N MET A 49 12.91 -7.61 -53.09
CA MET A 49 12.92 -8.77 -54.01
C MET A 49 12.45 -10.08 -53.36
N GLY A 50 12.40 -10.13 -52.02
CA GLY A 50 12.02 -11.31 -51.25
C GLY A 50 10.54 -11.27 -50.86
N ASN A 51 9.80 -12.30 -51.25
CA ASN A 51 8.38 -12.51 -50.98
C ASN A 51 8.08 -12.76 -49.48
N ALA A 52 8.40 -11.82 -48.60
CA ALA A 52 8.13 -11.89 -47.16
C ALA A 52 6.72 -11.34 -46.89
N LYS A 53 5.77 -12.25 -46.68
CA LYS A 53 4.38 -11.97 -46.26
C LYS A 53 4.33 -10.80 -45.26
N LYS A 54 3.52 -9.78 -45.55
CA LYS A 54 3.38 -8.57 -44.74
C LYS A 54 3.10 -8.92 -43.27
N LYS A 55 4.06 -8.63 -42.40
CA LYS A 55 3.89 -8.67 -40.94
C LYS A 55 3.17 -7.39 -40.53
N GLY A 56 2.02 -7.51 -39.88
CA GLY A 56 1.23 -6.36 -39.44
C GLY A 56 1.83 -5.68 -38.22
N SER A 57 1.55 -4.38 -38.06
CA SER A 57 2.01 -3.54 -36.94
C SER A 57 1.01 -3.48 -35.77
N LEU A 58 -0.04 -4.31 -35.83
CA LEU A 58 -1.08 -4.40 -34.83
C LEU A 58 -0.72 -5.47 -33.81
N PHE A 59 -0.93 -5.15 -32.54
CA PHE A 59 -0.83 -6.09 -31.43
C PHE A 59 -2.14 -6.16 -30.65
N THR A 60 -2.32 -7.26 -29.92
CA THR A 60 -3.55 -7.57 -29.18
C THR A 60 -3.20 -8.09 -27.78
N ARG A 61 -4.19 -8.68 -27.11
CA ARG A 61 -4.05 -9.25 -25.77
C ARG A 61 -2.93 -10.29 -25.69
N ASP A 62 -2.82 -11.14 -26.69
CA ASP A 62 -2.00 -12.34 -26.71
C ASP A 62 -0.91 -12.35 -27.80
N LYS A 63 -0.96 -11.40 -28.75
CA LYS A 63 0.00 -11.34 -29.86
C LYS A 63 0.66 -9.98 -29.95
N ASP A 64 1.97 -9.98 -30.16
CA ASP A 64 2.76 -8.77 -30.42
C ASP A 64 2.65 -8.28 -31.86
N GLU A 65 2.27 -9.16 -32.79
CA GLU A 65 2.06 -8.83 -34.21
C GLU A 65 0.91 -9.70 -34.75
N LEU A 66 0.12 -9.15 -35.69
CA LEU A 66 -0.93 -9.87 -36.40
C LEU A 66 -0.54 -10.13 -37.85
N ASN A 67 -0.87 -11.31 -38.37
CA ASN A 67 -0.79 -11.61 -39.80
C ASN A 67 -2.06 -11.16 -40.56
N GLU A 68 -2.01 -11.19 -41.89
CA GLU A 68 -3.13 -10.75 -42.76
C GLU A 68 -4.48 -11.41 -42.42
N LYS A 69 -4.52 -12.72 -42.14
CA LYS A 69 -5.76 -13.42 -41.80
C LYS A 69 -6.32 -12.99 -40.44
N GLU A 70 -5.44 -12.72 -39.49
CA GLU A 70 -5.82 -12.25 -38.16
C GLU A 70 -6.31 -10.80 -38.20
N ILE A 71 -5.70 -9.97 -39.02
CA ILE A 71 -6.17 -8.60 -39.29
C ILE A 71 -7.57 -8.65 -39.91
N GLU A 72 -7.80 -9.52 -40.89
CA GLU A 72 -9.12 -9.68 -41.50
C GLU A 72 -10.16 -10.17 -40.48
N SER A 73 -9.78 -11.11 -39.61
CA SER A 73 -10.65 -11.58 -38.53
C SER A 73 -10.99 -10.46 -37.53
N LEU A 74 -10.01 -9.62 -37.21
CA LEU A 74 -10.18 -8.45 -36.35
C LEU A 74 -11.14 -7.43 -36.98
N LYS A 75 -10.97 -7.11 -38.27
CA LYS A 75 -11.88 -6.21 -39.01
C LYS A 75 -13.31 -6.71 -38.96
N ASN A 76 -13.51 -8.01 -39.24
CA ASN A 76 -14.83 -8.64 -39.15
C ASN A 76 -15.46 -8.49 -37.75
N ALA A 77 -14.69 -8.65 -36.68
CA ALA A 77 -15.17 -8.43 -35.32
C ALA A 77 -15.64 -6.98 -35.08
N PHE A 78 -14.91 -5.99 -35.60
CA PHE A 78 -15.29 -4.58 -35.52
C PHE A 78 -16.55 -4.26 -36.33
N THR A 79 -16.70 -4.85 -37.52
CA THR A 79 -17.91 -4.73 -38.34
C THR A 79 -19.13 -5.35 -37.65
N ILE A 80 -18.98 -6.53 -37.02
CA ILE A 80 -20.03 -7.15 -36.21
C ILE A 80 -20.43 -6.23 -35.04
N ALA A 81 -19.45 -5.68 -34.32
CA ALA A 81 -19.70 -4.77 -33.21
C ALA A 81 -20.46 -3.52 -33.66
N GLN A 82 -20.07 -2.93 -34.79
CA GLN A 82 -20.75 -1.77 -35.38
C GLN A 82 -22.20 -2.09 -35.74
N ASN A 83 -22.44 -3.20 -36.44
CA ASN A 83 -23.79 -3.62 -36.84
C ASN A 83 -24.71 -3.87 -35.63
N ARG A 84 -24.14 -4.22 -34.48
CA ARG A 84 -24.86 -4.40 -33.21
C ARG A 84 -25.11 -3.08 -32.46
N GLY A 85 -24.60 -1.95 -32.95
CA GLY A 85 -24.77 -0.64 -32.34
C GLY A 85 -23.69 -0.28 -31.31
N SER A 86 -22.55 -0.97 -31.32
CA SER A 86 -21.46 -0.70 -30.37
C SER A 86 -20.72 0.59 -30.67
N ASN A 87 -20.12 1.17 -29.64
CA ASN A 87 -19.21 2.30 -29.79
C ASN A 87 -17.81 1.82 -30.18
N LEU A 88 -17.15 2.58 -31.06
CA LEU A 88 -15.72 2.48 -31.30
C LEU A 88 -15.01 3.45 -30.36
N TRP A 89 -14.28 2.94 -29.37
CA TRP A 89 -13.39 3.76 -28.55
C TRP A 89 -12.00 3.83 -29.17
N GLN A 90 -11.52 5.06 -29.30
CA GLN A 90 -10.21 5.43 -29.85
C GLN A 90 -9.38 6.05 -28.73
N ASP A 91 -8.53 5.22 -28.14
CA ASP A 91 -7.59 5.62 -27.11
C ASP A 91 -6.25 6.01 -27.76
N VAL A 92 -5.64 7.09 -27.28
CA VAL A 92 -4.28 7.51 -27.70
C VAL A 92 -3.43 7.76 -26.47
N PHE A 93 -2.33 7.01 -26.37
CA PHE A 93 -1.27 7.22 -25.38
C PHE A 93 -0.08 7.84 -26.10
N SER A 94 0.25 9.09 -25.81
CA SER A 94 1.38 9.80 -26.42
C SER A 94 2.40 10.17 -25.36
N PHE A 95 3.67 10.15 -25.74
CA PHE A 95 4.78 10.29 -24.80
C PHE A 95 5.64 11.52 -25.10
N ASN A 96 6.15 12.13 -24.04
CA ASN A 96 7.31 13.00 -24.20
C ASN A 96 8.55 12.11 -24.40
N ASN A 97 9.27 12.29 -25.52
CA ASN A 97 10.40 11.44 -25.87
C ASN A 97 11.56 11.60 -24.87
N ASP A 98 11.78 12.82 -24.36
CA ASP A 98 12.80 13.09 -23.33
C ASP A 98 12.47 12.32 -22.04
N TRP A 99 11.19 12.27 -21.68
CA TRP A 99 10.74 11.50 -20.54
C TRP A 99 10.92 9.99 -20.76
N LEU A 100 10.65 9.47 -21.96
CA LEU A 100 10.93 8.06 -22.28
C LEU A 100 12.42 7.73 -22.15
N GLU A 101 13.30 8.66 -22.52
CA GLU A 101 14.75 8.53 -22.34
C GLU A 101 15.15 8.52 -20.87
N GLU A 102 14.59 9.43 -20.06
CA GLU A 102 14.78 9.44 -18.60
C GLU A 102 14.33 8.12 -17.95
N GLN A 103 13.29 7.47 -18.48
CA GLN A 103 12.82 6.16 -18.01
C GLN A 103 13.62 4.97 -18.57
N GLY A 104 14.59 5.21 -19.45
CA GLY A 104 15.38 4.18 -20.13
C GLY A 104 14.60 3.33 -21.14
N ILE A 105 13.46 3.84 -21.62
CA ILE A 105 12.54 3.14 -22.54
C ILE A 105 12.87 3.47 -23.98
N TYR A 106 13.38 4.67 -24.22
CA TYR A 106 13.78 5.16 -25.53
C TYR A 106 15.22 5.65 -25.51
N ASN A 107 15.87 5.64 -26.66
CA ASN A 107 17.19 6.23 -26.84
C ASN A 107 17.18 7.10 -28.10
N SER A 108 17.21 8.43 -27.97
CA SER A 108 17.19 9.37 -29.10
C SER A 108 18.33 9.17 -30.08
N LYS A 109 19.51 8.75 -29.62
CA LYS A 109 20.72 8.60 -30.43
C LYS A 109 20.61 7.38 -31.34
N THR A 110 20.19 6.26 -30.77
CA THR A 110 20.05 4.99 -31.49
C THR A 110 18.66 4.80 -32.08
N LYS A 111 17.67 5.64 -31.75
CA LYS A 111 16.26 5.48 -32.13
C LYS A 111 15.64 4.14 -31.72
N VAL A 112 16.23 3.45 -30.74
CA VAL A 112 15.72 2.18 -30.21
C VAL A 112 14.69 2.47 -29.12
N LEU A 113 13.55 1.79 -29.21
CA LEU A 113 12.47 1.82 -28.22
C LEU A 113 12.24 0.41 -27.66
N ASP A 114 12.03 0.31 -26.36
CA ASP A 114 11.55 -0.90 -25.69
C ASP A 114 10.04 -1.08 -25.95
N GLU A 115 9.72 -1.60 -27.14
CA GLU A 115 8.35 -1.88 -27.59
C GLU A 115 7.65 -2.90 -26.67
N GLU A 116 8.39 -3.89 -26.16
CA GLU A 116 7.85 -4.93 -25.29
C GLU A 116 7.27 -4.33 -24.00
N ARG A 117 7.98 -3.37 -23.39
CA ARG A 117 7.52 -2.67 -22.20
C ARG A 117 6.26 -1.85 -22.47
N ILE A 118 6.15 -1.22 -23.65
CA ILE A 118 4.95 -0.51 -24.06
C ILE A 118 3.78 -1.47 -24.30
N HIS A 119 4.00 -2.59 -24.98
CA HIS A 119 2.98 -3.63 -25.21
C HIS A 119 2.43 -4.16 -23.87
N LYS A 120 3.33 -4.48 -22.92
CA LYS A 120 2.95 -4.90 -21.57
C LYS A 120 2.12 -3.83 -20.85
N ALA A 121 2.52 -2.56 -20.94
CA ALA A 121 1.78 -1.45 -20.31
C ALA A 121 0.38 -1.25 -20.91
N ILE A 122 0.22 -1.40 -22.23
CA ILE A 122 -1.09 -1.35 -22.89
C ILE A 122 -1.95 -2.55 -22.49
N ARG A 123 -1.40 -3.77 -22.50
CA ARG A 123 -2.12 -4.98 -22.07
C ARG A 123 -2.60 -4.88 -20.62
N ALA A 124 -1.75 -4.42 -19.70
CA ALA A 124 -2.11 -4.20 -18.30
C ALA A 124 -3.24 -3.16 -18.15
N THR A 125 -3.19 -2.11 -18.95
CA THR A 125 -4.22 -1.07 -19.02
C THR A 125 -5.56 -1.62 -19.51
N MET A 126 -5.55 -2.40 -20.59
CA MET A 126 -6.77 -3.01 -21.14
C MET A 126 -7.37 -4.04 -20.19
N SER A 127 -6.54 -4.85 -19.50
CA SER A 127 -7.02 -5.73 -18.43
C SER A 127 -7.65 -4.95 -17.26
N THR A 128 -7.08 -3.80 -16.91
CA THR A 128 -7.67 -2.91 -15.89
C THR A 128 -9.03 -2.35 -16.34
N LEU A 129 -9.17 -1.97 -17.61
CA LEU A 129 -10.45 -1.54 -18.19
C LEU A 129 -11.50 -2.65 -18.07
N GLU A 130 -11.18 -3.86 -18.52
CA GLU A 130 -12.08 -5.01 -18.47
C GLU A 130 -12.55 -5.31 -17.05
N ARG A 131 -11.61 -5.39 -16.09
CA ARG A 131 -11.93 -5.64 -14.68
C ARG A 131 -12.78 -4.54 -14.05
N LYS A 132 -12.49 -3.27 -14.35
CA LYS A 132 -13.22 -2.13 -13.75
C LYS A 132 -14.62 -1.96 -14.32
N CYS A 133 -14.84 -2.34 -15.57
CA CYS A 133 -16.16 -2.26 -16.21
C CYS A 133 -16.91 -3.59 -16.21
N GLY A 134 -16.27 -4.71 -15.87
CA GLY A 134 -16.87 -6.05 -15.92
C GLY A 134 -17.06 -6.58 -17.35
N TYR A 135 -16.29 -6.08 -18.32
CA TYR A 135 -16.41 -6.49 -19.72
C TYR A 135 -15.89 -7.91 -19.92
N LYS A 136 -16.63 -8.74 -20.67
CA LYS A 136 -16.29 -10.13 -20.97
C LYS A 136 -16.04 -10.39 -22.46
N ASP A 137 -16.47 -9.47 -23.30
CA ASP A 137 -16.58 -9.58 -24.75
C ASP A 137 -15.93 -8.39 -25.46
N LEU A 138 -14.95 -7.78 -24.78
CA LEU A 138 -14.18 -6.66 -25.28
C LEU A 138 -13.17 -7.15 -26.33
N VAL A 139 -13.24 -6.55 -27.52
CA VAL A 139 -12.27 -6.75 -28.60
C VAL A 139 -11.46 -5.47 -28.75
N TRP A 140 -10.15 -5.61 -28.79
CA TRP A 140 -9.27 -4.46 -28.98
C TRP A 140 -7.99 -4.85 -29.73
N SER A 141 -7.43 -3.85 -30.40
CA SER A 141 -6.10 -3.92 -31.02
C SER A 141 -5.39 -2.60 -30.80
N ALA A 142 -4.07 -2.64 -30.81
CA ALA A 142 -3.23 -1.46 -30.64
C ALA A 142 -2.13 -1.39 -31.71
N SER A 143 -1.65 -0.18 -31.99
CA SER A 143 -0.52 0.04 -32.90
C SER A 143 0.35 1.17 -32.37
N LEU A 144 1.67 0.96 -32.44
CA LEU A 144 2.68 1.92 -32.03
C LEU A 144 3.17 2.71 -33.25
N HIS A 145 3.08 4.04 -33.19
CA HIS A 145 3.39 4.94 -34.29
C HIS A 145 4.59 5.85 -33.95
N TYR A 146 5.50 5.97 -34.91
CA TYR A 146 6.75 6.73 -34.83
C TYR A 146 6.73 8.01 -35.68
N ASN A 147 5.80 8.11 -36.62
CA ASN A 147 5.79 9.07 -37.73
C ASN A 147 5.35 10.51 -37.35
N THR A 148 5.37 10.87 -36.08
CA THR A 148 5.06 12.23 -35.63
C THR A 148 6.13 12.72 -34.66
N LYS A 149 6.01 13.96 -34.19
CA LYS A 149 6.93 14.54 -33.20
C LYS A 149 7.08 13.66 -31.94
N HIS A 150 6.03 12.94 -31.56
CA HIS A 150 5.97 12.14 -30.34
C HIS A 150 5.61 10.70 -30.65
N ILE A 151 6.33 9.77 -30.03
CA ILE A 151 5.94 8.35 -30.07
C ILE A 151 4.56 8.22 -29.41
N HIS A 152 3.68 7.44 -30.02
CA HIS A 152 2.33 7.25 -29.49
C HIS A 152 1.74 5.89 -29.87
N VAL A 153 0.83 5.42 -29.04
CA VAL A 153 0.05 4.20 -29.27
C VAL A 153 -1.39 4.57 -29.51
N HIS A 154 -1.96 4.06 -30.60
CA HIS A 154 -3.39 4.01 -30.83
C HIS A 154 -3.94 2.70 -30.28
N VAL A 155 -5.08 2.73 -29.59
CA VAL A 155 -5.84 1.52 -29.23
C VAL A 155 -7.27 1.69 -29.70
N ALA A 156 -7.72 0.75 -30.52
CA ALA A 156 -9.10 0.63 -30.97
C ALA A 156 -9.80 -0.41 -30.10
N THR A 157 -10.97 -0.08 -29.57
CA THR A 157 -11.75 -0.99 -28.71
C THR A 157 -13.22 -0.98 -29.13
N VAL A 158 -13.84 -2.14 -29.15
CA VAL A 158 -15.28 -2.35 -29.34
C VAL A 158 -15.79 -3.44 -28.40
N GLN A 159 -17.09 -3.46 -28.13
CA GLN A 159 -17.78 -4.57 -27.48
C GLN A 159 -18.50 -5.40 -28.53
N LEU A 160 -18.59 -6.72 -28.35
CA LEU A 160 -19.42 -7.54 -29.23
C LEU A 160 -20.90 -7.51 -28.82
N ASN A 161 -21.21 -7.24 -27.56
CA ASN A 161 -22.56 -7.03 -27.05
C ASN A 161 -22.58 -5.65 -26.38
N PRO A 162 -23.10 -4.63 -27.07
CA PRO A 162 -22.98 -3.27 -26.60
C PRO A 162 -23.79 -3.01 -25.34
N ASP A 163 -23.22 -2.19 -24.46
CA ASP A 163 -23.98 -1.46 -23.46
C ASP A 163 -24.34 -0.04 -23.99
N GLU A 164 -25.29 0.63 -23.35
CA GLU A 164 -25.71 1.99 -23.75
C GLU A 164 -24.67 3.07 -23.43
N ARG A 165 -23.45 2.72 -22.98
CA ARG A 165 -22.50 3.71 -22.45
C ARG A 165 -21.59 4.24 -23.56
N GLY A 166 -21.69 5.53 -23.84
CA GLY A 166 -20.72 6.25 -24.69
C GLY A 166 -19.39 6.48 -23.98
N LYS A 167 -19.30 7.53 -23.16
CA LYS A 167 -18.05 7.90 -22.49
C LYS A 167 -17.77 7.02 -21.26
N ARG A 168 -16.55 6.48 -21.17
CA ARG A 168 -16.08 5.75 -19.97
C ARG A 168 -16.08 6.65 -18.74
N GLU A 169 -16.45 6.08 -17.59
CA GLU A 169 -16.48 6.81 -16.31
C GLU A 169 -15.10 7.35 -15.92
N TYR A 170 -15.06 8.53 -15.30
CA TYR A 170 -13.81 9.17 -14.87
C TYR A 170 -12.93 8.26 -14.01
N LYS A 171 -13.54 7.47 -13.10
CA LYS A 171 -12.82 6.52 -12.24
C LYS A 171 -12.12 5.42 -13.03
N VAL A 172 -12.70 4.99 -14.15
CA VAL A 172 -12.11 4.01 -15.08
C VAL A 172 -10.94 4.64 -15.81
N LEU A 173 -11.11 5.84 -16.35
CA LEU A 173 -10.03 6.57 -17.03
C LEU A 173 -8.84 6.81 -16.10
N ARG A 174 -9.10 7.18 -14.84
CA ARG A 174 -8.05 7.33 -13.82
C ARG A 174 -7.32 6.01 -13.54
N ALA A 175 -8.06 4.90 -13.43
CA ALA A 175 -7.48 3.58 -13.23
C ALA A 175 -6.63 3.12 -14.42
N MET A 176 -7.09 3.37 -15.66
CA MET A 176 -6.33 3.08 -16.88
C MET A 176 -5.02 3.88 -16.92
N LYS A 177 -5.07 5.20 -16.69
CA LYS A 177 -3.87 6.05 -16.63
C LYS A 177 -2.86 5.56 -15.59
N SER A 178 -3.35 5.20 -14.39
CA SER A 178 -2.49 4.71 -13.32
C SER A 178 -1.90 3.33 -13.65
N SER A 179 -2.68 2.43 -14.25
CA SER A 179 -2.19 1.13 -14.68
C SER A 179 -1.09 1.29 -15.73
N PHE A 180 -1.34 2.10 -16.75
CA PHE A 180 -0.38 2.37 -17.82
C PHE A 180 0.93 2.92 -17.26
N ALA A 181 0.85 3.99 -16.47
CA ALA A 181 2.00 4.65 -15.88
C ALA A 181 2.83 3.73 -14.99
N ASN A 182 2.20 2.94 -14.12
CA ASN A 182 2.89 2.02 -13.22
C ASN A 182 3.50 0.81 -13.96
N SER A 183 2.91 0.39 -15.07
CA SER A 183 3.50 -0.65 -15.93
C SER A 183 4.66 -0.11 -16.76
N LEU A 184 4.64 1.18 -17.08
CA LEU A 184 5.67 1.82 -17.89
C LEU A 184 6.86 2.26 -17.05
N SER A 185 6.67 2.87 -15.89
CA SER A 185 7.72 3.31 -14.96
C SER A 185 7.70 2.41 -13.73
N ASP A 186 8.67 1.49 -13.64
CA ASP A 186 8.80 0.61 -12.48
C ASP A 186 9.38 1.39 -11.29
N PHE A 187 8.48 1.98 -10.49
CA PHE A 187 8.83 2.62 -9.20
C PHE A 187 8.81 1.63 -8.03
N SER A 188 8.79 0.31 -8.29
CA SER A 188 8.67 -0.70 -7.23
C SER A 188 9.80 -0.60 -6.20
N LYS A 189 11.01 -0.26 -6.64
CA LYS A 189 12.17 -0.07 -5.77
C LYS A 189 11.96 1.15 -4.87
N GLU A 190 11.59 2.30 -5.40
CA GLU A 190 11.35 3.51 -4.60
C GLU A 190 10.19 3.31 -3.62
N TYR A 191 9.10 2.66 -4.05
CA TYR A 191 8.00 2.34 -3.17
C TYR A 191 8.39 1.37 -2.06
N LYS A 192 9.24 0.39 -2.36
CA LYS A 192 9.78 -0.52 -1.36
C LYS A 192 10.63 0.24 -0.35
N GLU A 193 11.58 1.06 -0.80
CA GLU A 193 12.44 1.85 0.09
C GLU A 193 11.63 2.78 1.02
N ILE A 194 10.61 3.46 0.50
CA ILE A 194 9.69 4.29 1.31
C ILE A 194 8.97 3.43 2.36
N ASN A 195 8.45 2.27 1.96
CA ASN A 195 7.73 1.38 2.88
C ASN A 195 8.66 0.79 3.95
N ASP A 196 9.90 0.45 3.60
CA ASP A 196 10.90 -0.12 4.51
C ASP A 196 11.29 0.93 5.58
N ILE A 197 11.47 2.19 5.20
CA ILE A 197 11.70 3.28 6.17
C ILE A 197 10.50 3.42 7.12
N ILE A 198 9.27 3.48 6.59
CA ILE A 198 8.06 3.60 7.43
C ILE A 198 7.93 2.42 8.38
N ARG A 199 8.04 1.19 7.88
CA ARG A 199 7.70 -0.02 8.65
C ARG A 199 8.85 -0.48 9.54
N GLU A 200 10.02 -0.67 8.96
CA GLU A 200 11.14 -1.35 9.61
C GLU A 200 11.96 -0.38 10.45
N ARG A 201 12.22 0.84 9.94
CA ARG A 201 13.05 1.82 10.65
C ARG A 201 12.27 2.62 11.69
N LEU A 202 11.07 3.07 11.35
CA LEU A 202 10.28 3.92 12.26
C LEU A 202 9.32 3.10 13.13
N VAL A 203 8.36 2.41 12.52
CA VAL A 203 7.26 1.74 13.25
C VAL A 203 7.75 0.57 14.10
N ASP A 204 8.66 -0.27 13.61
CA ASP A 204 9.14 -1.43 14.38
C ASP A 204 10.03 -1.03 15.56
N ASN A 205 10.83 0.03 15.42
CA ASN A 205 11.56 0.58 16.56
C ASN A 205 10.61 1.21 17.59
N ARG A 206 9.54 1.86 17.15
CA ARG A 206 8.49 2.35 18.05
C ARG A 206 7.85 1.23 18.88
N LYS A 207 7.60 0.07 18.28
CA LYS A 207 7.03 -1.10 19.00
C LYS A 207 7.95 -1.58 20.12
N LYS A 208 9.27 -1.51 19.93
CA LYS A 208 10.29 -1.94 20.90
C LYS A 208 10.52 -0.92 22.01
N TYR A 209 10.12 0.33 21.80
CA TYR A 209 10.30 1.41 22.77
C TYR A 209 9.33 1.26 23.94
N ASP A 210 9.86 1.18 25.16
CA ASP A 210 9.07 1.10 26.38
C ASP A 210 8.67 2.50 26.86
N PHE A 211 7.40 2.85 26.62
CA PHE A 211 6.85 4.14 27.04
C PHE A 211 6.83 4.30 28.58
N LYS A 212 6.96 3.23 29.37
CA LYS A 212 7.04 3.32 30.83
C LYS A 212 8.36 3.93 31.31
N LYS A 213 9.37 4.06 30.44
CA LYS A 213 10.66 4.68 30.80
C LYS A 213 10.69 6.19 30.58
N ASP A 214 9.77 6.70 29.77
CA ASP A 214 9.68 8.13 29.46
C ASP A 214 8.68 8.83 30.42
N LYS A 215 9.16 9.83 31.15
CA LYS A 215 8.38 10.60 32.15
C LYS A 215 7.34 11.50 31.48
N MET A 216 7.65 12.09 30.33
CA MET A 216 6.73 12.95 29.57
C MET A 216 5.63 12.11 28.92
N MET A 217 5.97 10.94 28.37
CA MET A 217 4.96 10.00 27.87
C MET A 217 4.00 9.52 28.95
N LYS A 218 4.45 9.33 30.21
CA LYS A 218 3.55 8.94 31.31
C LYS A 218 2.46 9.96 31.60
N GLU A 219 2.76 11.25 31.50
CA GLU A 219 1.79 12.31 31.76
C GLU A 219 0.74 12.37 30.63
N ASN A 220 1.19 12.31 29.36
CA ASN A 220 0.31 12.26 28.20
C ASN A 220 -0.56 10.99 28.18
N VAL A 221 -0.03 9.83 28.57
CA VAL A 221 -0.80 8.57 28.66
C VAL A 221 -1.94 8.66 29.67
N LYS A 222 -1.74 9.33 30.82
CA LYS A 222 -2.82 9.51 31.81
C LYS A 222 -3.96 10.36 31.26
N GLN A 223 -3.65 11.41 30.49
CA GLN A 223 -4.66 12.24 29.84
C GLN A 223 -5.39 11.44 28.76
N ILE A 224 -4.66 10.71 27.90
CA ILE A 224 -5.22 9.83 26.89
C ILE A 224 -6.20 8.83 27.52
N ILE A 225 -5.82 8.13 28.59
CA ILE A 225 -6.69 7.15 29.25
C ILE A 225 -8.02 7.76 29.73
N LYS A 226 -8.03 9.03 30.16
CA LYS A 226 -9.26 9.71 30.59
C LYS A 226 -10.19 10.04 29.41
N LEU A 227 -9.64 10.33 28.25
CA LEU A 227 -10.37 10.69 27.03
C LEU A 227 -10.76 9.46 26.19
N LEU A 228 -10.12 8.32 26.42
CA LEU A 228 -10.43 7.08 25.70
C LEU A 228 -11.86 6.59 26.00
N PRO A 229 -12.61 6.12 24.99
CA PRO A 229 -13.93 5.54 25.21
C PRO A 229 -13.83 4.29 26.07
N LYS A 230 -14.89 4.02 26.86
CA LYS A 230 -14.97 2.81 27.71
C LYS A 230 -14.83 1.52 26.91
N ASP A 231 -15.37 1.50 25.69
CA ASP A 231 -15.25 0.36 24.79
C ASP A 231 -13.86 0.28 24.14
N LYS A 232 -13.03 -0.64 24.66
CA LYS A 232 -11.66 -0.91 24.18
C LYS A 232 -11.57 -1.46 22.75
N ARG A 233 -12.70 -1.80 22.11
CA ARG A 233 -12.77 -2.18 20.69
C ARG A 233 -12.62 -0.98 19.78
N GLN A 234 -12.99 0.21 20.27
CA GLN A 234 -12.91 1.46 19.53
C GLN A 234 -11.50 2.07 19.54
N TRP A 235 -10.55 1.50 20.29
CA TRP A 235 -9.19 2.01 20.46
C TRP A 235 -8.35 1.75 19.20
N ASN A 236 -8.67 2.49 18.14
CA ASN A 236 -7.97 2.51 16.87
C ASN A 236 -7.83 3.97 16.44
N TYR A 237 -6.66 4.33 15.93
CA TYR A 237 -6.29 5.71 15.62
C TYR A 237 -7.30 6.41 14.70
N ASN A 238 -7.88 5.71 13.73
CA ASN A 238 -8.82 6.29 12.76
C ASN A 238 -10.30 6.16 13.16
N TYR A 239 -10.60 5.72 14.38
CA TYR A 239 -11.99 5.60 14.85
C TYR A 239 -12.56 6.97 15.23
N ASN A 240 -13.83 7.23 14.91
CA ASN A 240 -14.44 8.55 15.14
C ASN A 240 -14.49 8.94 16.63
N SER A 241 -14.54 7.98 17.55
CA SER A 241 -14.51 8.26 18.99
C SER A 241 -13.13 8.71 19.50
N LEU A 242 -12.09 8.69 18.66
CA LEU A 242 -10.72 9.04 19.02
C LEU A 242 -10.32 10.46 18.55
N GLN A 243 -11.25 11.25 18.00
CA GLN A 243 -10.94 12.59 17.46
C GLN A 243 -10.29 13.50 18.50
N GLU A 244 -10.76 13.50 19.75
CA GLU A 244 -10.16 14.29 20.85
C GLU A 244 -8.82 13.72 21.34
N VAL A 245 -8.59 12.43 21.15
CA VAL A 245 -7.36 11.72 21.57
C VAL A 245 -6.26 11.85 20.52
N LYS A 246 -6.63 11.99 19.24
CA LYS A 246 -5.72 11.99 18.09
C LYS A 246 -4.57 13.02 18.23
N PRO A 247 -4.80 14.29 18.62
CA PRO A 247 -3.71 15.26 18.80
C PRO A 247 -2.62 14.80 19.79
N TYR A 248 -3.01 14.13 20.88
CA TYR A 248 -2.06 13.60 21.87
C TYR A 248 -1.25 12.41 21.30
N LEU A 249 -1.87 11.56 20.48
CA LEU A 249 -1.17 10.47 19.80
C LEU A 249 -0.18 10.99 18.76
N ASP A 250 -0.54 12.07 18.07
CA ASP A 250 0.31 12.74 17.08
C ASP A 250 1.49 13.43 17.76
N GLU A 251 1.29 14.07 18.91
CA GLU A 251 2.36 14.66 19.72
C GLU A 251 3.34 13.61 20.22
N ILE A 252 2.86 12.49 20.79
CA ILE A 252 3.72 11.37 21.21
C ILE A 252 4.52 10.84 20.03
N THR A 253 3.90 10.70 18.87
CA THR A 253 4.57 10.23 17.64
C THR A 253 5.64 11.19 17.18
N ARG A 254 5.34 12.50 17.18
CA ARG A 254 6.28 13.55 16.77
C ARG A 254 7.49 13.61 17.69
N ASN A 255 7.28 13.67 19.00
CA ASN A 255 8.38 13.74 19.98
C ASN A 255 9.27 12.49 19.89
N PHE A 256 8.67 11.30 19.78
CA PHE A 256 9.44 10.06 19.59
C PHE A 256 10.33 10.11 18.34
N ILE A 257 9.79 10.58 17.21
CA ILE A 257 10.54 10.70 15.96
C ILE A 257 11.66 11.75 16.12
N GLU A 258 11.36 12.92 16.66
CA GLU A 258 12.32 14.01 16.84
C GLU A 258 13.49 13.62 17.75
N ASP A 259 13.21 12.90 18.84
CA ASP A 259 14.21 12.53 19.84
C ASP A 259 15.09 11.33 19.42
N ASN A 260 14.59 10.45 18.54
CA ASN A 260 15.23 9.14 18.31
C ASN A 260 15.46 8.79 16.84
N PHE A 261 14.69 9.35 15.89
CA PHE A 261 14.67 8.93 14.48
C PHE A 261 14.54 10.12 13.50
N LYS A 262 15.09 11.27 13.87
CA LYS A 262 14.99 12.51 13.09
C LYS A 262 15.59 12.36 11.70
N GLU A 263 16.73 11.69 11.59
CA GLU A 263 17.45 11.45 10.34
C GLU A 263 16.66 10.52 9.41
N ASP A 264 16.10 9.43 9.93
CA ASP A 264 15.26 8.51 9.14
C ASP A 264 13.97 9.19 8.67
N TYR A 265 13.38 10.07 9.49
CA TYR A 265 12.22 10.84 9.09
C TYR A 265 12.55 11.87 7.99
N ASN A 266 13.68 12.58 8.10
CA ASN A 266 14.14 13.48 7.06
C ASN A 266 14.42 12.74 5.74
N LEU A 267 15.02 11.54 5.83
CA LEU A 267 15.23 10.67 4.67
C LEU A 267 13.90 10.25 4.04
N LEU A 268 12.89 9.88 4.84
CA LEU A 268 11.55 9.57 4.36
C LEU A 268 10.96 10.77 3.62
N VAL A 269 10.98 11.96 4.22
CA VAL A 269 10.45 13.20 3.63
C VAL A 269 11.11 13.50 2.28
N GLY A 270 12.44 13.42 2.20
CA GLY A 270 13.17 13.62 0.95
C GLY A 270 12.75 12.63 -0.15
N LYS A 271 12.65 11.33 0.18
CA LYS A 271 12.19 10.31 -0.78
C LYS A 271 10.75 10.52 -1.23
N LEU A 272 9.87 10.97 -0.34
CA LEU A 272 8.49 11.29 -0.68
C LEU A 272 8.40 12.49 -1.64
N GLU A 273 9.22 13.52 -1.44
CA GLU A 273 9.30 14.69 -2.32
C GLU A 273 9.84 14.32 -3.70
N GLU A 274 10.93 13.55 -3.77
CA GLU A 274 11.47 13.03 -5.03
C GLU A 274 10.42 12.22 -5.80
N GLN A 275 9.68 11.34 -5.10
CA GLN A 275 8.64 10.53 -5.72
C GLN A 275 7.47 11.40 -6.21
N GLU A 276 7.07 12.41 -5.46
CA GLU A 276 6.02 13.34 -5.88
C GLU A 276 6.42 14.11 -7.14
N ILE A 277 7.68 14.55 -7.24
CA ILE A 277 8.22 15.20 -8.44
C ILE A 277 8.19 14.24 -9.63
N LYS A 278 8.62 12.98 -9.47
CA LYS A 278 8.55 11.96 -10.53
C LYS A 278 7.12 11.77 -11.04
N LEU A 279 6.15 11.65 -10.12
CA LEU A 279 4.74 11.52 -10.47
C LEU A 279 4.19 12.78 -11.13
N LYS A 280 4.59 13.97 -10.67
CA LYS A 280 4.24 15.26 -11.28
C LYS A 280 4.75 15.36 -12.72
N ASN A 281 6.00 14.98 -12.98
CA ASN A 281 6.58 15.00 -14.32
C ASN A 281 5.87 14.01 -15.25
N MET A 282 5.55 12.82 -14.74
CA MET A 282 4.86 11.79 -15.51
C MET A 282 3.42 12.19 -15.90
N TYR A 283 2.62 12.67 -14.95
CA TYR A 283 1.20 12.99 -15.18
C TYR A 283 0.94 14.44 -15.61
N GLY A 284 1.89 15.34 -15.39
CA GLY A 284 1.78 16.78 -15.64
C GLY A 284 0.95 17.56 -14.62
N GLU A 285 1.11 18.88 -14.65
CA GLU A 285 0.59 19.80 -13.62
C GLU A 285 -0.95 19.85 -13.54
N LYS A 286 -1.64 19.51 -14.63
CA LYS A 286 -3.12 19.51 -14.67
C LYS A 286 -3.75 18.31 -13.96
N ASN A 287 -2.98 17.25 -13.67
CA ASN A 287 -3.48 16.03 -13.03
C ASN A 287 -3.08 15.96 -11.54
N THR A 288 -3.21 17.07 -10.83
CA THR A 288 -2.77 17.26 -9.42
C THR A 288 -3.22 16.14 -8.48
N SER A 289 -4.44 15.63 -8.64
CA SER A 289 -5.01 14.56 -7.78
C SER A 289 -4.21 13.25 -7.76
N LEU A 290 -3.27 13.04 -8.70
CA LEU A 290 -2.46 11.81 -8.78
C LEU A 290 -1.16 11.88 -7.97
N TYR A 291 -0.71 13.07 -7.57
CA TYR A 291 0.57 13.23 -6.86
C TYR A 291 0.52 14.24 -5.70
N LYS A 292 -0.34 15.26 -5.75
CA LYS A 292 -0.37 16.38 -4.78
C LYS A 292 -0.46 15.96 -3.32
N TYR A 293 -1.19 14.87 -3.05
CA TYR A 293 -1.40 14.36 -1.70
C TYR A 293 -0.53 13.12 -1.41
N TYR A 294 0.41 12.77 -2.29
CA TYR A 294 1.20 11.55 -2.13
C TYR A 294 2.04 11.59 -0.85
N LYS A 295 2.81 12.66 -0.66
CA LYS A 295 3.61 12.88 0.55
C LYS A 295 2.73 12.90 1.80
N GLU A 296 1.70 13.75 1.82
CA GLU A 296 0.77 13.90 2.95
C GLU A 296 0.13 12.55 3.34
N ASN A 297 -0.44 11.82 2.38
CA ASN A 297 -1.04 10.51 2.64
C ASN A 297 -0.05 9.48 3.21
N LYS A 298 1.23 9.55 2.81
CA LYS A 298 2.26 8.63 3.31
C LYS A 298 2.71 9.00 4.73
N ILE A 299 2.77 10.28 5.06
CA ILE A 299 2.98 10.75 6.42
C ILE A 299 1.78 10.37 7.30
N ASP A 300 0.55 10.55 6.83
CA ASP A 300 -0.65 10.13 7.56
C ASP A 300 -0.70 8.61 7.82
N ASP A 301 -0.24 7.78 6.87
CA ASP A 301 -0.08 6.33 7.09
C ASP A 301 0.96 6.03 8.19
N LEU A 302 2.09 6.75 8.21
CA LEU A 302 3.07 6.64 9.28
C LEU A 302 2.45 6.99 10.64
N TYR A 303 1.78 8.14 10.76
CA TYR A 303 1.13 8.57 12.00
C TYR A 303 0.03 7.60 12.44
N THR A 304 -0.77 7.09 11.49
CA THR A 304 -1.77 6.05 11.77
C THR A 304 -1.14 4.80 12.38
N ARG A 305 -0.03 4.32 11.81
CA ARG A 305 0.68 3.14 12.33
C ARG A 305 1.25 3.39 13.72
N MET A 306 1.92 4.52 13.90
CA MET A 306 2.55 4.92 15.17
C MET A 306 1.53 5.14 16.29
N GLY A 307 0.43 5.82 15.98
CA GLY A 307 -0.70 6.01 16.89
C GLY A 307 -1.32 4.68 17.32
N ASN A 308 -1.49 3.74 16.39
CA ASN A 308 -1.98 2.39 16.73
C ASN A 308 -0.99 1.58 17.58
N VAL A 309 0.32 1.75 17.39
CA VAL A 309 1.33 1.16 18.30
C VAL A 309 1.18 1.73 19.71
N THR A 310 1.03 3.05 19.83
CA THR A 310 0.78 3.74 21.11
C THR A 310 -0.46 3.20 21.80
N LEU A 311 -1.60 3.15 21.08
CA LEU A 311 -2.87 2.67 21.62
C LEU A 311 -2.78 1.21 22.10
N LYS A 312 -2.05 0.36 21.36
CA LYS A 312 -1.78 -1.01 21.78
C LYS A 312 -1.02 -1.06 23.11
N GLN A 313 0.06 -0.28 23.23
CA GLN A 313 0.85 -0.22 24.46
C GLN A 313 0.02 0.30 25.67
N ILE A 314 -0.84 1.30 25.45
CA ILE A 314 -1.78 1.80 26.47
C ILE A 314 -2.78 0.70 26.87
N LYS A 315 -3.33 -0.03 25.89
CA LYS A 315 -4.25 -1.15 26.12
C LYS A 315 -3.61 -2.25 26.97
N ASP A 316 -2.38 -2.63 26.65
CA ASP A 316 -1.62 -3.64 27.40
C ASP A 316 -1.37 -3.15 28.84
N TYR A 317 -1.00 -1.88 29.03
CA TYR A 317 -0.81 -1.29 30.36
C TYR A 317 -2.10 -1.23 31.18
N VAL A 318 -3.23 -0.87 30.58
CA VAL A 318 -4.53 -0.85 31.28
C VAL A 318 -4.92 -2.27 31.69
N TYR A 319 -4.74 -3.26 30.81
CA TYR A 319 -5.01 -4.67 31.11
C TYR A 319 -4.13 -5.21 32.25
N GLU A 320 -2.82 -4.92 32.23
CA GLU A 320 -1.90 -5.29 33.32
C GLU A 320 -2.35 -4.71 34.67
N ASN A 321 -2.81 -3.45 34.70
CA ASN A 321 -3.26 -2.81 35.94
C ASN A 321 -4.61 -3.33 36.43
N GLU A 322 -5.55 -3.61 35.53
CA GLU A 322 -6.83 -4.24 35.87
C GLU A 322 -6.62 -5.64 36.44
N ASN A 323 -5.75 -6.46 35.83
CA ASN A 323 -5.41 -7.79 36.34
C ASN A 323 -4.71 -7.74 37.71
N LYS A 324 -3.78 -6.80 37.91
CA LYS A 324 -3.16 -6.59 39.24
C LYS A 324 -4.19 -6.24 40.30
N LYS A 325 -5.17 -5.38 39.97
CA LYS A 325 -6.29 -5.06 40.87
C LYS A 325 -7.13 -6.30 41.15
N PHE A 326 -7.48 -7.09 40.13
CA PHE A 326 -8.26 -8.33 40.30
C PHE A 326 -7.55 -9.36 41.20
N ILE A 327 -6.24 -9.57 41.00
CA ILE A 327 -5.43 -10.46 41.84
C ILE A 327 -5.36 -9.96 43.29
N ASN A 328 -5.24 -8.63 43.50
CA ASN A 328 -5.24 -8.07 44.85
C ASN A 328 -6.61 -8.10 45.53
N TYR A 329 -7.73 -7.97 44.78
CA TYR A 329 -9.08 -8.11 45.32
C TYR A 329 -9.41 -9.56 45.71
N ASN A 330 -8.83 -10.56 45.04
CA ASN A 330 -8.99 -11.98 45.39
C ASN A 330 -7.99 -12.48 46.45
N LYS A 331 -7.20 -11.58 47.06
CA LYS A 331 -6.46 -11.86 48.30
C LYS A 331 -7.28 -11.42 49.52
N GLU A 332 -8.49 -11.96 49.67
CA GLU A 332 -8.99 -12.13 51.04
C GLU A 332 -8.21 -13.30 51.67
N PRO A 333 -7.67 -13.18 52.88
CA PRO A 333 -7.01 -14.31 53.52
C PRO A 333 -8.08 -15.37 53.78
N ILE A 334 -8.07 -16.45 52.99
CA ILE A 334 -8.88 -17.62 53.29
C ILE A 334 -8.25 -18.25 54.54
N VAL A 335 -8.76 -17.84 55.70
CA VAL A 335 -8.46 -18.48 56.98
C VAL A 335 -9.13 -19.84 56.97
N THR A 336 -8.42 -20.84 56.43
CA THR A 336 -8.91 -22.22 56.43
C THR A 336 -8.95 -22.75 57.86
N SER A 337 -9.89 -23.65 58.15
CA SER A 337 -9.97 -24.35 59.44
C SER A 337 -8.66 -25.07 59.80
N ARG A 338 -7.87 -25.44 58.77
CA ARG A 338 -6.53 -26.01 58.91
C ARG A 338 -5.51 -24.97 59.40
N ALA A 339 -5.51 -23.76 58.85
CA ALA A 339 -4.65 -22.66 59.32
C ALA A 339 -4.99 -22.25 60.77
N LEU A 340 -6.27 -22.18 61.14
CA LEU A 340 -6.69 -21.94 62.52
C LEU A 340 -6.25 -23.06 63.48
N ASN A 341 -6.34 -24.32 63.05
CA ASN A 341 -5.91 -25.45 63.86
C ASN A 341 -4.40 -25.52 64.05
N GLU A 342 -3.60 -25.12 63.05
CA GLU A 342 -2.15 -25.04 63.19
C GLU A 342 -1.74 -23.89 64.13
N ILE A 343 -2.40 -22.72 64.05
CA ILE A 343 -2.19 -21.63 65.01
C ILE A 343 -2.60 -22.06 66.43
N LYS A 344 -3.73 -22.76 66.58
CA LYS A 344 -4.19 -23.28 67.89
C LYS A 344 -3.25 -24.34 68.46
N LYS A 345 -2.65 -25.18 67.61
CA LYS A 345 -1.62 -26.17 68.02
C LYS A 345 -0.32 -25.50 68.43
N ALA A 346 0.12 -24.47 67.70
CA ALA A 346 1.33 -23.71 68.03
C ALA A 346 1.16 -23.02 69.39
N LEU A 347 0.05 -22.30 69.60
CA LEU A 347 -0.25 -21.64 70.87
C LEU A 347 -0.40 -22.64 72.04
N ARG A 348 -0.93 -23.84 71.80
CA ARG A 348 -0.97 -24.91 72.82
C ARG A 348 0.42 -25.42 73.17
N LYS A 349 1.29 -25.66 72.18
CA LYS A 349 2.67 -26.07 72.41
C LYS A 349 3.45 -25.03 73.21
N ASP A 350 3.26 -23.75 72.90
CA ASP A 350 3.91 -22.66 73.63
C ASP A 350 3.42 -22.60 75.09
N PHE A 351 2.11 -22.80 75.31
CA PHE A 351 1.53 -22.83 76.66
C PHE A 351 2.01 -24.04 77.48
N ASP A 352 2.07 -25.23 76.87
CA ASP A 352 2.60 -26.44 77.51
C ASP A 352 4.11 -26.29 77.81
N SER A 353 4.86 -25.66 76.91
CA SER A 353 6.29 -25.35 77.12
C SER A 353 6.49 -24.41 78.31
N ILE A 354 5.69 -23.34 78.42
CA ILE A 354 5.75 -22.40 79.55
C ILE A 354 5.38 -23.10 80.86
N LYS A 355 4.36 -23.97 80.84
CA LYS A 355 3.96 -24.75 82.03
C LYS A 355 5.08 -25.68 82.49
N ASN A 356 5.71 -26.40 81.56
CA ASN A 356 6.81 -27.32 81.87
C ASN A 356 8.05 -26.56 82.38
N MET A 357 8.33 -25.37 81.85
CA MET A 357 9.44 -24.53 82.32
C MET A 357 9.21 -24.03 83.76
N ASN A 358 7.97 -23.62 84.09
CA ASN A 358 7.60 -23.25 85.45
C ASN A 358 7.66 -24.43 86.44
N GLU A 359 7.28 -25.65 86.01
CA GLU A 359 7.42 -26.85 86.84
C GLU A 359 8.89 -27.21 87.04
N TYR A 360 9.73 -27.08 86.01
CA TYR A 360 11.17 -27.30 86.12
C TYR A 360 11.84 -26.30 87.07
N GLU A 361 11.48 -25.02 87.01
CA GLU A 361 11.99 -24.01 87.96
C GLU A 361 11.59 -24.33 89.41
N LYS A 362 10.35 -24.78 89.65
CA LYS A 362 9.93 -25.21 90.99
C LYS A 362 10.76 -26.39 91.50
N LEU A 363 10.98 -27.40 90.66
CA LEU A 363 11.82 -28.56 91.00
C LEU A 363 13.27 -28.17 91.30
N GLN A 364 13.85 -27.25 90.52
CA GLN A 364 15.21 -26.74 90.77
C GLN A 364 15.29 -26.03 92.14
N ASN A 365 14.32 -25.17 92.45
CA ASN A 365 14.26 -24.49 93.73
C ASN A 365 14.08 -25.47 94.91
N GLU A 366 13.27 -26.51 94.74
CA GLU A 366 13.10 -27.57 95.76
C GLU A 366 14.41 -28.36 95.97
N ILE A 367 15.13 -28.69 94.90
CA ILE A 367 16.43 -29.37 94.96
C ILE A 367 17.49 -28.49 95.64
N GLU A 368 17.58 -27.20 95.28
CA GLU A 368 18.51 -26.26 95.93
C GLU A 368 18.19 -26.08 97.42
N ASN A 369 16.91 -25.93 97.78
CA ASN A 369 16.48 -25.84 99.17
C ASN A 369 16.78 -27.14 99.95
N SER A 370 16.60 -28.32 99.35
CA SER A 370 16.97 -29.59 99.99
C SER A 370 18.47 -29.75 100.18
N ARG A 371 19.30 -29.27 99.24
CA ARG A 371 20.77 -29.30 99.34
C ARG A 371 21.33 -28.34 100.39
N GLN A 372 20.63 -27.25 100.68
CA GLN A 372 20.99 -26.32 101.76
C GLN A 372 20.60 -26.83 103.15
N MET A 373 19.72 -27.83 103.27
CA MET A 373 19.35 -28.44 104.56
C MET A 373 20.22 -29.64 104.96
N ASP A 374 21.05 -30.17 104.05
CA ASP A 374 21.97 -31.30 104.27
C ASP A 374 23.44 -30.87 104.48
N ILE A 375 23.70 -29.58 104.77
CA ILE A 375 24.98 -29.02 105.26
C ILE A 375 24.73 -28.41 106.63
#